data_AF-A0A437QE87-F1
#
_entry.id   AF-A0A437QE87-F1
#
_cell.length_a   1.000
_cell.length_b   1.000
_cell.length_c   1.000
_cell.angle_alpha   90.00
_cell.angle_beta   90.00
_cell.angle_gamma   90.00
#
_symmetry.space_group_name_H-M   'P 1'
#
loop_
_entity.id
_entity.type
_entity.pdbx_description
1 polymer ?
#
loop_
_entity_poly.entity_id
_entity_poly.type
_entity_poly.pdbx_seq_one_letter_code
_entity_poly.pdbx_strand_id
1 'polypeptide(L)' 'MRQSTVGNPIQAFAVSSIRTNVTTLDLRNVLAIRLIADADYQLDGNTATMPRGVTTFARHVSEITFTAPQVVEVMEY' A
#
# COMPACT_ATOMS: atom_id res chain seq x y z
N MET A 1 4.03 -2.63 -37.62
CA MET A 1 3.09 -1.90 -36.76
C MET A 1 3.55 -2.03 -35.32
N ARG A 2 3.59 -0.92 -34.57
CA ARG A 2 3.95 -0.87 -33.15
C ARG A 2 2.80 -1.41 -32.32
N GLN A 3 3.08 -2.26 -31.33
CA GLN A 3 2.42 -2.14 -30.03
C GLN A 3 3.35 -2.70 -28.95
N SER A 4 4.04 -1.79 -28.27
CA SER A 4 4.65 -2.06 -26.98
C SER A 4 3.51 -2.20 -25.97
N THR A 5 3.33 -3.36 -25.36
CA THR A 5 2.59 -3.44 -24.10
C THR A 5 3.61 -3.67 -23.00
N VAL A 6 3.91 -2.57 -22.32
CA VAL A 6 4.77 -2.48 -21.14
C VAL A 6 4.09 -3.27 -20.02
N GLY A 7 4.32 -4.58 -19.96
CA GLY A 7 4.17 -5.31 -18.72
C GLY A 7 5.38 -4.95 -17.87
N ASN A 8 5.31 -3.86 -17.11
CA ASN A 8 6.33 -3.57 -16.12
C ASN A 8 6.34 -4.79 -15.18
N PRO A 9 7.42 -5.60 -15.12
CA PRO A 9 7.47 -6.69 -14.17
C PRO A 9 7.32 -6.04 -12.80
N ILE A 10 6.23 -6.38 -12.10
CA ILE A 10 6.08 -6.10 -10.68
C ILE A 10 7.39 -6.62 -10.07
N GLN A 11 8.30 -5.73 -9.65
CA GLN A 11 9.41 -6.13 -8.78
C GLN A 11 8.78 -7.03 -7.72
N ALA A 12 9.24 -8.28 -7.65
CA ALA A 12 8.58 -9.33 -6.87
C ALA A 12 8.20 -8.77 -5.49
N PHE A 13 6.89 -8.58 -5.25
CA PHE A 13 6.41 -8.12 -3.96
C PHE A 13 6.62 -9.26 -2.98
N ALA A 14 7.70 -9.17 -2.22
CA ALA A 14 8.07 -10.16 -1.22
C ALA A 14 7.45 -9.73 0.10
N VAL A 15 6.42 -10.46 0.53
CA VAL A 15 5.74 -10.18 1.80
C VAL A 15 6.70 -10.46 2.94
N SER A 16 7.03 -9.44 3.72
CA SER A 16 7.78 -9.54 4.98
C SER A 16 6.85 -9.91 6.14
N SER A 17 5.65 -9.32 6.18
CA SER A 17 4.66 -9.61 7.22
C SER A 17 3.23 -9.39 6.74
N ILE A 18 2.28 -10.06 7.39
CA ILE A 18 0.84 -9.84 7.20
C ILE A 18 0.28 -9.30 8.51
N ARG A 19 -0.33 -8.13 8.45
CA ARG A 19 -0.94 -7.44 9.60
C ARG A 19 -2.44 -7.41 9.41
N THR A 20 -3.18 -7.78 10.45
CA THR A 20 -4.65 -7.81 10.43
C THR A 20 -5.21 -6.74 11.35
N ASN A 21 -6.42 -6.28 11.06
CA ASN A 21 -7.12 -5.25 11.84
C ASN A 21 -6.32 -3.93 11.97
N VAL A 22 -5.59 -3.57 10.92
CA VAL A 22 -4.74 -2.38 10.87
C VAL A 22 -5.60 -1.14 10.63
N THR A 23 -5.62 -0.21 11.57
CA THR A 23 -6.20 1.13 11.39
C THR A 23 -5.13 2.19 11.15
N THR A 24 -3.95 2.01 11.75
CA THR A 24 -2.81 2.91 11.57
C THR A 24 -1.58 2.08 11.24
N LEU A 25 -0.82 2.53 10.24
CA LEU A 25 0.37 1.83 9.77
C LEU A 25 1.56 2.79 9.73
N ASP A 26 2.58 2.50 10.53
CA ASP A 26 3.90 3.15 10.44
C ASP A 26 4.62 2.65 9.18
N LEU A 27 5.08 3.60 8.36
CA LEU A 27 5.74 3.37 7.09
C LEU A 27 7.25 3.62 7.10
N ARG A 28 7.85 3.99 8.24
CA ARG A 28 9.28 4.36 8.30
C ARG A 28 10.22 3.27 7.77
N ASN A 29 9.83 2.00 7.94
CA ASN A 29 10.58 0.83 7.47
C ASN A 29 9.81 0.04 6.40
N VAL A 30 8.77 0.62 5.80
CA VAL A 30 7.93 -0.03 4.80
C VAL A 30 8.29 0.49 3.41
N LEU A 31 8.64 -0.42 2.50
CA LEU A 31 8.88 -0.11 1.09
C LEU A 31 7.56 -0.05 0.32
N ALA A 32 6.69 -1.04 0.54
CA ALA A 32 5.41 -1.16 -0.13
C ALA A 32 4.42 -1.96 0.73
N ILE A 33 3.13 -1.78 0.45
CA ILE A 33 2.07 -2.65 0.99
C ILE A 33 1.27 -3.26 -0.14
N ARG A 34 0.58 -4.36 0.16
CA ARG A 34 -0.49 -4.92 -0.67
C ARG A 34 -1.79 -4.98 0.09
N LEU A 35 -2.85 -4.43 -0.52
CA LEU A 35 -4.22 -4.50 -0.04
C LEU A 35 -5.02 -5.52 -0.85
N ILE A 36 -5.91 -6.26 -0.18
CA ILE A 36 -6.76 -7.29 -0.80
C ILE A 36 -8.03 -6.68 -1.40
N ALA A 37 -8.50 -5.58 -0.82
CA ALA A 37 -9.65 -4.80 -1.25
C ALA A 37 -9.30 -3.30 -1.23
N ASP A 38 -10.12 -2.49 -1.88
CA ASP A 38 -9.99 -1.04 -1.81
C ASP A 38 -10.18 -0.59 -0.35
N ALA A 39 -9.38 0.36 0.09
CA ALA A 39 -9.39 0.85 1.46
C ALA A 39 -9.40 2.37 1.49
N ASP A 40 -10.30 2.92 2.29
CA ASP A 40 -10.34 4.36 2.53
C ASP A 40 -9.34 4.75 3.63
N TYR A 41 -8.67 5.89 3.43
CA TYR A 41 -7.72 6.46 4.37
C TYR A 41 -7.93 7.97 4.51
N GLN A 42 -7.47 8.53 5.63
CA GLN A 42 -7.52 9.96 5.90
C GLN A 42 -6.22 10.64 5.46
N LEU A 43 -6.35 11.76 4.76
CA LEU A 43 -5.27 12.66 4.37
C LEU A 43 -5.71 14.10 4.61
N ASP A 44 -5.05 14.80 5.53
CA ASP A 44 -5.36 16.21 5.87
C ASP A 44 -6.85 16.49 6.16
N GLY A 45 -7.52 15.54 6.81
CA GLY A 45 -8.95 15.62 7.14
C GLY A 45 -9.91 15.29 5.98
N ASN A 46 -9.39 14.88 4.82
CA ASN A 46 -10.17 14.36 3.70
C ASN A 46 -10.03 12.84 3.60
N THR A 47 -11.11 12.17 3.22
CA THR A 47 -11.07 10.75 2.88
C THR A 47 -10.63 10.56 1.42
N ALA A 48 -9.70 9.66 1.19
CA ALA A 48 -9.32 9.17 -0.13
C ALA A 48 -9.34 7.64 -0.16
N THR A 49 -9.48 7.07 -1.36
CA THR A 49 -9.51 5.61 -1.55
C THR A 49 -8.18 5.14 -2.12
N MET A 50 -7.54 4.20 -1.42
CA MET A 50 -6.42 3.43 -1.92
C MET A 50 -6.93 2.17 -2.63
N PRO A 51 -6.62 1.96 -3.91
CA PRO A 51 -7.07 0.78 -4.62
C PRO A 51 -6.38 -0.48 -4.09
N ARG A 52 -7.04 -1.63 -4.26
CA ARG A 52 -6.45 -2.94 -4.01
C ARG A 52 -5.20 -3.16 -4.88
N GLY A 53 -4.30 -4.01 -4.41
CA GLY A 53 -3.03 -4.30 -5.06
C GLY A 53 -1.86 -3.67 -4.32
N VAL A 54 -0.73 -3.54 -5.01
CA VAL A 54 0.53 -3.07 -4.42
C VAL A 54 0.63 -1.55 -4.52
N THR A 55 0.88 -0.91 -3.39
CA THR A 55 1.13 0.53 -3.28
C THR A 55 2.52 0.75 -2.70
N THR A 56 3.35 1.52 -3.39
CA THR A 56 4.63 2.03 -2.88
C THR A 56 4.43 3.40 -2.27
N PHE A 57 5.23 3.74 -1.27
CA PHE A 57 5.13 5.02 -0.58
C PHE A 57 6.35 5.89 -0.85
N ALA A 58 6.11 7.20 -0.96
CA ALA A 58 7.20 8.14 -0.98
C ALA A 58 7.87 8.17 0.40
N ARG A 59 9.20 8.31 0.44
CA ARG A 59 10.02 8.21 1.66
C ARG A 59 9.65 9.18 2.78
N HIS A 60 8.91 10.25 2.46
CA HIS A 60 8.46 11.25 3.44
C HIS A 60 7.12 10.91 4.10
N VAL A 61 6.39 9.91 3.60
CA VAL A 61 5.15 9.45 4.24
C VAL A 61 5.55 8.52 5.38
N SER A 62 5.30 8.93 6.62
CA SER A 62 5.66 8.14 7.80
C SER A 62 4.52 7.30 8.35
N GLU A 63 3.28 7.65 8.03
CA GLU A 63 2.10 7.00 8.61
C GLU A 63 0.92 7.07 7.63
N ILE A 64 0.08 6.04 7.66
CA ILE A 64 -1.25 6.03 7.05
C ILE A 64 -2.28 5.65 8.10
N THR A 65 -3.42 6.34 8.10
CA THR A 65 -4.58 6.00 8.90
C THR A 65 -5.75 5.60 7.99
N PHE A 66 -6.13 4.33 8.05
CA PHE A 66 -7.31 3.80 7.39
C PHE A 66 -8.57 4.16 8.17
N THR A 67 -9.69 4.39 7.47
CA THR A 67 -10.99 4.72 8.10
C THR A 67 -11.68 3.48 8.69
N ALA A 68 -11.32 2.29 8.21
CA ALA A 68 -11.78 1.00 8.69
C ALA A 68 -10.61 0.02 8.82
N PRO A 69 -10.68 -0.98 9.71
CA PRO A 69 -9.58 -1.93 9.87
C PRO A 69 -9.30 -2.75 8.61
N GLN A 70 -8.03 -2.84 8.23
CA GLN A 70 -7.58 -3.52 7.03
C GLN A 70 -6.74 -4.77 7.31
N VAL A 71 -6.70 -5.68 6.35
CA VAL A 71 -5.64 -6.69 6.23
C VAL A 71 -4.61 -6.12 5.26
N VAL A 72 -3.39 -5.94 5.75
CA VAL A 72 -2.30 -5.33 5.00
C VAL A 72 -1.12 -6.29 4.98
N GLU A 73 -0.68 -6.63 3.78
CA GLU A 73 0.60 -7.29 3.60
C GLU A 73 1.69 -6.24 3.40
N VAL A 74 2.82 -6.41 4.07
CA VAL A 74 3.88 -5.40 4.16
C VAL A 74 5.16 -5.97 3.56
N MET A 75 5.80 -5.17 2.71
CA MET A 75 7.17 -5.37 2.25
C MET A 75 8.04 -4.31 2.92
N GLU A 76 8.96 -4.75 3.75
CA GLU A 76 9.94 -3.89 4.45
C GLU A 76 11.21 -3.72 3.60
N TYR A 77 12.07 -2.76 3.97
CA TYR A 77 13.38 -2.55 3.32
C TYR A 77 14.38 -3.68 3.59
#